data_AF-A0A1G5RCY5-F1
#
_entry.id   AF-A0A1G5RCY5-F1
#
_cell.length_a   1.000
_cell.length_b   1.000
_cell.length_c   1.000
_cell.angle_alpha   90.00
_cell.angle_beta   90.00
_cell.angle_gamma   90.00
#
_symmetry.space_group_name_H-M   'P 1'
#
loop_
_entity.id
_entity.type
_entity.pdbx_description
1 polymer ?
#
loop_
_entity_poly.entity_id
_entity_poly.type
_entity_poly.pdbx_seq_one_letter_code
_entity_poly.pdbx_strand_id
1 'polypeptide(L)'
;MDNQSTKIAEICECIDHSFGFLVWCDDFARRVDPDDLAFGLARGHELISHATRLHSFLALRKLDDFLSSKTTKADDLVATKLGLDVSEILSGKCFLTSNERQDINKGVAHLTKRLSLDADSEVELKAIVVRSIPIYKRLILELCNLDTSNEAEYWLNKTGKLVQWYNEVLGVAG
;
A
#
# COMPACT_ATOMS: atom_id res chain seq x y z
N MET A 1 6.05 10.92 -20.35
CA MET A 1 6.40 9.80 -19.47
C MET A 1 6.92 8.67 -20.32
N ASP A 2 8.23 8.50 -20.27
CA ASP A 2 8.88 7.31 -20.79
C ASP A 2 8.39 6.04 -20.07
N ASN A 3 8.73 4.88 -20.63
CA ASN A 3 8.29 3.59 -20.08
C ASN A 3 8.84 3.33 -18.67
N GLN A 4 10.01 3.86 -18.33
CA GLN A 4 10.62 3.69 -17.02
C GLN A 4 9.88 4.54 -15.98
N SER A 5 9.70 5.84 -16.23
CA SER A 5 8.96 6.75 -15.37
C SER A 5 7.51 6.32 -15.17
N THR A 6 6.88 5.72 -16.19
CA THR A 6 5.52 5.14 -16.07
C THR A 6 5.49 4.01 -15.05
N LYS A 7 6.44 3.08 -15.09
CA LYS A 7 6.54 1.99 -14.11
C LYS A 7 6.87 2.50 -12.70
N ILE A 8 7.68 3.55 -12.60
CA ILE A 8 7.98 4.20 -11.32
C ILE A 8 6.69 4.77 -10.72
N ALA A 9 5.89 5.49 -11.52
CA ALA A 9 4.60 6.01 -11.08
C ALA A 9 3.64 4.90 -10.60
N GLU A 10 3.56 3.78 -11.31
CA GLU A 10 2.74 2.62 -10.89
C GLU A 10 3.17 2.05 -9.53
N ILE A 11 4.47 2.00 -9.25
CA ILE A 11 4.99 1.55 -7.95
C ILE A 11 4.65 2.57 -6.86
N CYS A 12 4.84 3.87 -7.13
CA CYS A 12 4.45 4.95 -6.23
C CYS A 12 2.95 4.87 -5.89
N GLU A 13 2.08 4.65 -6.87
CA GLU A 13 0.65 4.44 -6.64
C GLU A 13 0.36 3.21 -5.78
N CYS A 14 1.09 2.11 -5.95
CA CYS A 14 0.96 0.94 -5.08
C CYS A 14 1.38 1.26 -3.64
N ILE A 15 2.44 2.03 -3.44
CA ILE A 15 2.84 2.49 -2.10
C ILE A 15 1.72 3.36 -1.52
N ASP A 16 1.22 4.36 -2.26
CA ASP A 16 0.14 5.25 -1.81
C ASP A 16 -1.11 4.46 -1.40
N HIS A 17 -1.55 3.50 -2.23
CA HIS A 17 -2.72 2.69 -1.95
C HIS A 17 -2.58 1.82 -0.70
N SER A 18 -1.35 1.47 -0.29
CA SER A 18 -1.12 0.75 0.97
C SER A 18 -1.57 1.56 2.19
N PHE A 19 -1.63 2.89 2.09
CA PHE A 19 -2.14 3.79 3.13
C PHE A 19 -3.62 4.14 2.97
N GLY A 20 -4.28 3.77 1.86
CA GLY A 20 -5.62 4.22 1.51
C GLY A 20 -6.67 4.04 2.61
N PHE A 21 -6.66 2.90 3.30
CA PHE A 21 -7.57 2.67 4.43
C PHE A 21 -7.25 3.55 5.65
N LEU A 22 -5.97 3.77 5.96
CA LEU A 22 -5.56 4.66 7.05
C LEU A 22 -5.97 6.11 6.77
N VAL A 23 -5.81 6.56 5.52
CA VAL A 23 -6.24 7.92 5.09
C VAL A 23 -7.74 8.05 5.22
N TRP A 24 -8.50 7.03 4.77
CA TRP A 24 -9.95 7.00 4.94
C TRP A 24 -10.36 7.10 6.42
N CYS A 25 -9.70 6.37 7.31
CA CYS A 25 -9.95 6.45 8.75
C CYS A 25 -9.63 7.85 9.33
N ASP A 26 -8.50 8.44 8.94
CA ASP A 26 -8.03 9.71 9.50
C ASP A 26 -8.81 10.92 8.98
N ASP A 27 -9.09 10.97 7.68
CA ASP A 27 -9.66 12.14 7.01
C ASP A 27 -11.18 12.09 6.86
N PHE A 28 -11.75 10.90 6.65
CA PHE A 28 -13.16 10.76 6.31
C PHE A 28 -13.97 10.20 7.48
N ALA A 29 -13.63 9.00 7.98
CA ALA A 29 -14.43 8.32 9.00
C ALA A 29 -14.59 9.14 10.29
N ARG A 30 -13.57 9.90 10.68
CA ARG A 30 -13.63 10.81 11.85
C ARG A 30 -14.60 11.98 11.71
N ARG A 31 -14.99 12.33 10.48
CA ARG A 31 -15.82 13.51 10.18
C ARG A 31 -17.26 13.17 9.84
N VAL A 32 -17.61 11.89 9.84
CA VAL A 32 -18.98 11.44 9.58
C VAL A 32 -19.81 11.60 10.85
N ASP A 33 -20.90 12.35 10.75
CA ASP A 33 -21.83 12.55 11.85
C ASP A 33 -22.56 11.22 12.16
N PRO A 34 -22.62 10.78 13.42
CA PRO A 34 -23.43 9.63 13.81
C PRO A 34 -24.90 9.71 13.36
N ASP A 35 -25.47 10.92 13.32
CA ASP A 35 -26.85 11.12 12.89
C ASP A 35 -27.00 10.87 11.38
N ASP A 36 -26.01 11.27 10.56
CA ASP A 36 -25.97 11.00 9.12
C ASP A 36 -25.95 9.49 8.81
N LEU A 37 -25.26 8.70 9.63
CA LEU A 37 -25.27 7.23 9.54
C LEU A 37 -26.65 6.66 9.85
N ALA A 38 -27.34 7.21 10.86
CA ALA A 38 -28.69 6.80 11.25
C ALA A 38 -29.75 7.13 10.18
N PHE A 39 -29.57 8.19 9.39
CA PHE A 39 -30.45 8.57 8.28
C PHE A 39 -30.20 7.82 6.95
N GLY A 40 -29.40 6.75 6.97
CA GLY A 40 -29.29 5.81 5.84
C GLY A 40 -27.98 5.86 5.06
N LEU A 41 -27.01 6.67 5.47
CA LEU A 41 -25.66 6.66 4.88
C LEU A 41 -24.77 5.51 5.36
N ALA A 42 -25.21 4.74 6.37
CA ALA A 42 -24.47 3.62 6.94
C ALA A 42 -23.96 2.62 5.89
N ARG A 43 -24.80 2.22 4.94
CA ARG A 43 -24.43 1.24 3.91
C ARG A 43 -23.38 1.78 2.93
N GLY A 44 -23.48 3.05 2.55
CA GLY A 44 -22.49 3.68 1.66
C GLY A 44 -21.13 3.83 2.34
N HIS A 45 -21.15 4.22 3.61
CA HIS A 45 -19.96 4.34 4.45
C HIS A 45 -19.23 2.99 4.60
N GLU A 46 -19.95 1.91 4.92
CA GLU A 46 -19.38 0.55 5.01
C GLU A 46 -18.79 0.08 3.68
N LEU A 47 -19.49 0.29 2.56
CA LEU A 47 -19.00 -0.09 1.24
C LEU A 47 -17.67 0.59 0.90
N ILE A 48 -17.56 1.90 1.17
CA ILE A 48 -16.33 2.64 0.94
C ILE A 48 -15.23 2.14 1.88
N SER A 49 -15.53 1.90 3.14
CA SER A 49 -14.59 1.32 4.11
C SER A 49 -14.03 -0.03 3.65
N HIS A 50 -14.90 -0.92 3.15
CA HIS A 50 -14.48 -2.24 2.66
C HIS A 50 -13.65 -2.12 1.40
N ALA A 51 -14.04 -1.22 0.48
CA ALA A 51 -13.32 -0.99 -0.75
C ALA A 51 -11.91 -0.45 -0.48
N THR A 52 -11.77 0.60 0.34
CA THR A 52 -10.46 1.17 0.70
C THR A 52 -9.56 0.15 1.39
N ARG A 53 -10.13 -0.66 2.29
CA ARG A 53 -9.42 -1.77 2.94
C ARG A 53 -8.94 -2.82 1.95
N LEU A 54 -9.81 -3.27 1.04
CA LEU A 54 -9.45 -4.22 -0.01
C LEU A 54 -8.33 -3.69 -0.90
N HIS A 55 -8.42 -2.41 -1.31
CA HIS A 55 -7.40 -1.76 -2.11
C HIS A 55 -6.04 -1.74 -1.40
N SER A 56 -6.00 -1.42 -0.10
CA SER A 56 -4.75 -1.46 0.68
C SER A 56 -4.16 -2.87 0.77
N PHE A 57 -4.97 -3.90 0.96
CA PHE A 57 -4.48 -5.29 0.95
C PHE A 57 -3.91 -5.72 -0.41
N LEU A 58 -4.60 -5.37 -1.49
CA LEU A 58 -4.14 -5.68 -2.84
C LEU A 58 -2.82 -4.96 -3.15
N ALA A 59 -2.67 -3.72 -2.70
CA ALA A 59 -1.45 -2.94 -2.86
C ALA A 59 -0.26 -3.59 -2.12
N LEU A 60 -0.44 -3.96 -0.85
CA LEU A 60 0.57 -4.69 -0.07
C LEU A 60 0.98 -6.00 -0.74
N ARG A 61 0.00 -6.77 -1.24
CA ARG A 61 0.27 -8.02 -1.95
C ARG A 61 1.07 -7.78 -3.23
N LYS A 62 0.69 -6.79 -4.04
CA LYS A 62 1.40 -6.46 -5.28
C LYS A 62 2.85 -6.05 -5.02
N LEU A 63 3.09 -5.24 -3.98
CA LEU A 63 4.44 -4.85 -3.58
C LEU A 63 5.27 -6.04 -3.07
N ASP A 64 4.66 -6.96 -2.32
CA ASP A 64 5.31 -8.21 -1.90
C ASP A 64 5.71 -9.08 -3.10
N ASP A 65 4.81 -9.26 -4.07
CA ASP A 65 5.07 -10.05 -5.28
C ASP A 65 6.15 -9.38 -6.15
N PHE A 66 6.10 -8.06 -6.30
CA PHE A 66 7.11 -7.23 -6.99
C PHE A 66 8.51 -7.39 -6.39
N LEU A 67 8.64 -7.23 -5.06
CA LEU A 67 9.91 -7.35 -4.35
C LEU A 67 10.39 -8.81 -4.31
N SER A 68 9.48 -9.78 -4.26
CA SER A 68 9.83 -11.21 -4.31
C SER A 68 10.18 -11.71 -5.73
N SER A 69 10.15 -10.84 -6.73
CA SER A 69 10.30 -11.21 -8.15
C SER A 69 9.38 -12.34 -8.61
N LYS A 70 8.18 -12.41 -8.03
CA LYS A 70 7.17 -13.39 -8.43
C LYS A 70 6.48 -12.90 -9.69
N THR A 71 6.47 -13.74 -10.71
CA THR A 71 5.72 -13.48 -11.95
C THR A 71 4.56 -14.46 -12.02
N THR A 72 3.34 -13.94 -11.95
CA THR A 72 2.11 -14.70 -12.20
C THR A 72 1.65 -14.55 -13.65
N LYS A 73 2.01 -13.44 -14.30
CA LYS A 73 1.76 -13.13 -15.71
C LYS A 73 3.04 -12.61 -16.37
N ALA A 74 3.06 -12.67 -17.71
CA ALA A 74 4.24 -12.29 -18.51
C ALA A 74 4.61 -10.80 -18.35
N ASP A 75 3.58 -9.96 -18.20
CA ASP A 75 3.64 -8.50 -18.09
C ASP A 75 3.77 -8.01 -16.64
N ASP A 76 3.87 -8.90 -15.66
CA ASP A 76 4.04 -8.50 -14.26
C ASP A 76 5.34 -7.68 -14.09
N LEU A 77 5.17 -6.53 -13.43
CA LEU A 77 6.24 -5.68 -12.96
C LEU A 77 6.96 -6.40 -11.81
N VAL A 78 8.28 -6.57 -11.94
CA VAL A 78 9.13 -7.16 -10.90
C VAL A 78 10.40 -6.36 -10.74
N ALA A 79 10.91 -6.27 -9.52
CA ALA A 79 12.04 -5.41 -9.17
C ALA A 79 13.29 -5.70 -10.02
N THR A 80 13.59 -6.97 -10.26
CA THR A 80 14.73 -7.40 -11.08
C THR A 80 14.64 -6.96 -12.54
N LYS A 81 13.43 -6.88 -13.13
CA LYS A 81 13.23 -6.37 -14.50
C LYS A 81 13.42 -4.85 -14.59
N LEU A 82 13.38 -4.13 -13.47
CA LEU A 82 13.68 -2.70 -13.37
C LEU A 82 15.14 -2.41 -13.03
N GLY A 83 15.96 -3.45 -12.79
CA GLY A 83 17.34 -3.29 -12.36
C GLY A 83 17.51 -2.92 -10.88
N LEU A 84 16.49 -3.17 -10.05
CA LEU A 84 16.53 -2.89 -8.60
C LEU A 84 17.17 -4.03 -7.81
N ASP A 85 18.05 -3.69 -6.87
CA ASP A 85 18.58 -4.66 -5.90
C ASP A 85 17.62 -4.82 -4.71
N VAL A 86 16.85 -5.91 -4.75
CA VAL A 86 15.91 -6.27 -3.68
C VAL A 86 16.62 -6.47 -2.33
N SER A 87 17.86 -6.97 -2.33
CA SER A 87 18.59 -7.25 -1.10
C SER A 87 18.92 -5.96 -0.35
N GLU A 88 19.22 -4.87 -1.06
CA GLU A 88 19.45 -3.54 -0.50
C GLU A 88 18.13 -2.93 0.01
N ILE A 89 17.07 -2.99 -0.80
CA ILE A 89 15.74 -2.47 -0.45
C ILE A 89 15.19 -3.15 0.81
N LEU A 90 15.31 -4.47 0.89
CA LEU A 90 14.81 -5.24 2.04
C LEU A 90 15.80 -5.27 3.20
N SER A 91 17.08 -5.01 2.97
CA SER A 91 18.15 -5.11 3.97
C SER A 91 18.13 -6.47 4.70
N GLY A 92 17.97 -7.55 3.93
CA GLY A 92 17.86 -8.93 4.45
C GLY A 92 16.55 -9.28 5.16
N LYS A 93 15.56 -8.39 5.19
CA LYS A 93 14.23 -8.64 5.77
C LYS A 93 13.25 -9.16 4.71
N CYS A 94 12.06 -9.57 5.13
CA CYS A 94 10.94 -9.78 4.21
C CYS A 94 10.04 -8.53 4.21
N PHE A 95 9.36 -8.27 3.09
CA PHE A 95 8.34 -7.22 3.04
C PHE A 95 7.10 -7.65 3.84
N LEU A 96 6.53 -8.80 3.50
CA LEU A 96 5.54 -9.52 4.31
C LEU A 96 6.13 -10.80 4.89
N THR A 97 5.78 -11.09 6.14
CA THR A 97 5.98 -12.41 6.74
C THR A 97 5.03 -13.44 6.12
N SER A 98 5.33 -14.73 6.30
CA SER A 98 4.46 -15.81 5.81
C SER A 98 3.03 -15.73 6.37
N ASN A 99 2.90 -15.37 7.64
CA ASN A 99 1.59 -15.24 8.30
C ASN A 99 0.80 -14.06 7.71
N GLU A 100 1.42 -12.88 7.59
CA GLU A 100 0.75 -11.71 7.00
C GLU A 100 0.36 -11.96 5.55
N ARG A 101 1.20 -12.64 4.77
CA ARG A 101 0.85 -13.03 3.42
C ARG A 101 -0.38 -13.93 3.41
N GLN A 102 -0.47 -14.89 4.32
CA GLN A 102 -1.64 -15.75 4.46
C GLN A 102 -2.89 -14.95 4.84
N ASP A 103 -2.76 -14.00 5.77
CA ASP A 103 -3.88 -13.22 6.27
C ASP A 103 -4.37 -12.19 5.24
N ILE A 104 -3.47 -11.56 4.49
CA ILE A 104 -3.81 -10.71 3.35
C ILE A 104 -4.55 -11.52 2.28
N ASN A 105 -4.08 -12.74 1.97
CA ASN A 105 -4.76 -13.60 1.00
C ASN A 105 -6.17 -14.00 1.44
N LYS A 106 -6.35 -14.30 2.74
CA LYS A 106 -7.69 -14.52 3.32
C LYS A 106 -8.53 -13.25 3.23
N GLY A 107 -8.00 -12.10 3.64
CA GLY A 107 -8.69 -10.81 3.63
C GLY A 107 -9.20 -10.44 2.24
N VAL A 108 -8.34 -10.57 1.21
CA VAL A 108 -8.73 -10.38 -0.20
C VAL A 108 -9.82 -11.36 -0.61
N ALA A 109 -9.70 -12.64 -0.25
CA ALA A 109 -10.71 -13.66 -0.59
C ALA A 109 -12.06 -13.43 0.12
N HIS A 110 -12.05 -12.95 1.37
CA HIS A 110 -13.26 -12.66 2.14
C HIS A 110 -13.97 -11.41 1.62
N LEU A 111 -13.24 -10.30 1.45
CA LEU A 111 -13.81 -9.04 0.95
C LEU A 111 -14.36 -9.17 -0.49
N THR A 112 -13.78 -10.05 -1.31
CA THR A 112 -14.27 -10.33 -2.67
C THR A 112 -15.46 -11.29 -2.71
N LYS A 113 -15.60 -12.22 -1.76
CA LYS A 113 -16.71 -13.20 -1.73
C LYS A 113 -17.89 -12.77 -0.86
N ARG A 114 -17.65 -11.94 0.15
CA ARG A 114 -18.63 -11.47 1.13
C ARG A 114 -18.30 -10.01 1.44
N LEU A 115 -19.05 -9.09 0.84
CA LEU A 115 -19.06 -7.68 1.28
C LEU A 115 -19.68 -7.50 2.68
N SER A 116 -19.99 -8.58 3.41
CA SER A 116 -20.34 -8.57 4.83
C SER A 116 -19.10 -8.92 5.67
N LEU A 117 -18.61 -7.95 6.44
CA LEU A 117 -17.49 -8.10 7.37
C LEU A 117 -17.85 -9.06 8.51
N ASP A 118 -16.97 -10.02 8.78
CA ASP A 118 -16.74 -10.47 10.15
C ASP A 118 -15.58 -9.63 10.73
N ALA A 119 -15.73 -9.21 11.99
CA ALA A 119 -14.81 -8.32 12.71
C ALA A 119 -13.40 -8.90 12.91
N ASP A 120 -13.22 -10.21 12.74
CA ASP A 120 -11.95 -10.91 12.95
C ASP A 120 -10.94 -10.78 11.78
N SER A 121 -11.27 -9.97 10.76
CA SER A 121 -10.42 -9.73 9.58
C SER A 121 -9.63 -8.41 9.63
N GLU A 122 -9.61 -7.74 10.78
CA GLU A 122 -8.60 -6.71 11.11
C GLU A 122 -7.22 -7.35 11.23
N VAL A 123 -6.67 -7.78 10.10
CA VAL A 123 -5.23 -7.77 9.89
C VAL A 123 -4.79 -6.37 10.30
N GLU A 124 -3.76 -6.27 11.16
CA GLU A 124 -3.19 -4.99 11.57
C GLU A 124 -2.52 -4.30 10.36
N LEU A 125 -3.31 -3.84 9.38
CA LEU A 125 -2.87 -3.06 8.21
C LEU A 125 -1.97 -1.93 8.66
N LYS A 126 -2.34 -1.28 9.77
CA LYS A 126 -1.52 -0.27 10.43
C LYS A 126 -0.14 -0.81 10.82
N ALA A 127 -0.05 -1.96 11.50
CA ALA A 127 1.23 -2.53 11.91
C ALA A 127 2.09 -2.95 10.71
N ILE A 128 1.49 -3.57 9.70
CA ILE A 128 2.19 -3.94 8.46
C ILE A 128 2.74 -2.68 7.78
N VAL A 129 1.90 -1.66 7.59
CA VAL A 129 2.29 -0.40 6.96
C VAL A 129 3.39 0.29 7.75
N VAL A 130 3.26 0.41 9.08
CA VAL A 130 4.28 0.97 9.98
C VAL A 130 5.62 0.28 9.80
N ARG A 131 5.64 -1.06 9.86
CA ARG A 131 6.87 -1.83 9.69
C ARG A 131 7.47 -1.68 8.30
N SER A 132 6.64 -1.48 7.27
CA SER A 132 7.06 -1.31 5.89
C SER A 132 7.60 0.08 5.56
N ILE A 133 7.41 1.10 6.41
CA ILE A 133 7.88 2.47 6.15
C ILE A 133 9.37 2.55 5.79
N PRO A 134 10.32 1.93 6.54
CA PRO A 134 11.73 1.96 6.17
C PRO A 134 12.01 1.28 4.82
N ILE A 135 11.22 0.26 4.45
CA ILE A 135 11.34 -0.42 3.16
C ILE A 135 10.85 0.53 2.04
N TYR A 136 9.72 1.20 2.23
CA TYR A 136 9.23 2.21 1.27
C TYR A 136 10.23 3.34 1.07
N LYS A 137 10.85 3.84 2.14
CA LYS A 137 11.88 4.90 2.04
C LYS A 137 13.06 4.47 1.16
N ARG A 138 13.56 3.24 1.35
CA ARG A 138 14.66 2.71 0.52
C ARG A 138 14.21 2.47 -0.92
N LEU A 139 13.03 1.88 -1.13
CA LEU A 139 12.48 1.69 -2.46
C LEU A 139 12.33 3.01 -3.22
N ILE A 140 11.79 4.05 -2.57
CA ILE A 140 11.65 5.39 -3.18
C ILE A 140 13.02 5.96 -3.57
N LEU A 141 14.04 5.82 -2.72
CA LEU A 141 15.40 6.27 -3.03
C LEU A 141 15.95 5.59 -4.29
N GLU A 142 15.79 4.27 -4.39
CA GLU A 142 16.22 3.52 -5.58
C GLU A 142 15.43 3.93 -6.83
N LEU A 143 14.13 4.18 -6.70
CA LEU A 143 13.31 4.66 -7.81
C LEU A 143 13.73 6.06 -8.27
N CYS A 144 14.11 6.96 -7.34
CA CYS A 144 14.68 8.27 -7.69
C CYS A 144 15.97 8.12 -8.50
N ASN A 145 16.85 7.17 -8.12
CA ASN A 145 18.09 6.92 -8.86
C ASN A 145 17.82 6.39 -10.28
N LEU A 146 16.69 5.70 -10.48
CA LEU A 146 16.28 5.17 -11.78
C LEU A 146 15.56 6.20 -12.68
N ASP A 147 14.95 7.25 -12.13
CA ASP A 147 14.20 8.26 -12.89
C ASP A 147 15.10 9.31 -13.54
N THR A 148 16.01 8.87 -14.42
CA THR A 148 17.01 9.78 -15.03
C THR A 148 16.42 10.91 -15.90
N SER A 149 15.17 10.75 -16.36
CA SER A 149 14.44 11.74 -17.16
C SER A 149 13.66 12.75 -16.29
N ASN A 150 13.58 12.53 -14.97
CA ASN A 150 12.78 13.28 -14.00
C ASN A 150 11.28 13.37 -14.34
N GLU A 151 10.76 12.50 -15.21
CA GLU A 151 9.35 12.54 -15.61
C GLU A 151 8.41 11.92 -14.56
N ALA A 152 8.94 11.20 -13.56
CA ALA A 152 8.18 10.66 -12.42
C ALA A 152 8.30 11.50 -11.14
N GLU A 153 9.00 12.63 -11.16
CA GLU A 153 9.28 13.48 -9.99
C GLU A 153 8.02 13.80 -9.17
N TYR A 154 6.90 14.13 -9.82
CA TYR A 154 5.62 14.41 -9.15
C TYR A 154 5.18 13.25 -8.26
N TRP A 155 5.22 12.02 -8.78
CA TRP A 155 4.79 10.82 -8.09
C TRP A 155 5.72 10.48 -6.93
N LEU A 156 7.04 10.52 -7.17
CA LEU A 156 8.07 10.29 -6.15
C LEU A 156 7.94 11.28 -4.99
N ASN A 157 7.76 12.57 -5.28
CA ASN A 157 7.59 13.61 -4.27
C ASN A 157 6.29 13.45 -3.48
N LYS A 158 5.18 13.14 -4.16
CA LYS A 158 3.88 12.90 -3.51
C LYS A 158 3.95 11.69 -2.57
N THR A 159 4.42 10.56 -3.06
CA THR A 159 4.56 9.32 -2.27
C THR A 159 5.58 9.49 -1.14
N GLY A 160 6.69 10.16 -1.38
CA GLY A 160 7.69 10.47 -0.34
C GLY A 160 7.11 11.29 0.81
N LYS A 161 6.32 12.34 0.50
CA LYS A 161 5.61 13.13 1.51
C LYS A 161 4.59 12.30 2.30
N LEU A 162 3.84 11.44 1.63
CA LEU A 162 2.86 10.55 2.29
C LEU A 162 3.54 9.60 3.27
N VAL A 163 4.61 8.93 2.84
CA VAL A 163 5.39 8.02 3.69
C VAL A 163 6.02 8.78 4.87
N GLN A 164 6.53 9.99 4.64
CA GLN A 164 7.07 10.84 5.70
C GLN A 164 5.99 11.23 6.72
N TRP A 165 4.85 11.72 6.25
CA TRP A 165 3.74 12.13 7.12
C TRP A 165 3.30 10.99 8.02
N TYR A 166 3.12 9.78 7.47
CA TYR A 166 2.78 8.61 8.27
C TYR A 166 3.88 8.18 9.24
N ASN A 167 5.16 8.34 8.89
CA ASN A 167 6.26 8.08 9.81
C ASN A 167 6.19 9.00 11.05
N GLU A 168 5.85 10.27 10.83
CA GLU A 168 5.73 11.30 11.87
C GLU A 168 4.48 11.09 12.73
N VAL A 169 3.32 10.88 12.10
CA VAL A 169 2.02 10.71 12.79
C VAL A 169 1.95 9.39 13.56
N LEU A 170 2.55 8.32 13.06
CA LEU A 170 2.52 7.01 13.71
C LEU A 170 3.61 6.83 14.77
N GLY A 171 4.42 7.86 15.06
CA GLY A 171 5.40 7.85 16.14
C GLY A 171 6.58 6.92 15.90
N VAL A 172 6.91 6.62 14.64
CA VAL A 172 8.14 5.87 14.28
C VAL A 172 9.29 6.87 14.14
N ALA A 173 9.58 7.57 15.24
CA ALA A 173 10.72 8.46 15.33
C ALA A 173 11.89 7.71 15.97
N GLY A 174 12.89 7.39 15.15
CA GLY A 174 14.27 7.07 15.56
C GLY A 174 14.48 5.78 16.33
#